data_AF-A0A4W2HBZ7-F1
#
_entry.id   AF-A0A4W2HBZ7-F1
#
_cell.length_a   1.000
_cell.length_b   1.000
_cell.length_c   1.000
_cell.angle_alpha   90.00
_cell.angle_beta   90.00
_cell.angle_gamma   90.00
#
_symmetry.space_group_name_H-M   'P 1'
#
loop_
_entity.id
_entity.type
_entity.pdbx_description
1 polymer ?
#
loop_
_entity_poly.entity_id
_entity_poly.type
_entity_poly.pdbx_seq_one_letter_code
_entity_poly.pdbx_strand_id
1 'polypeptide(L)'
;MGAPHPVFPRGAALWAFLLASLGGVAGQPLGAEPMCTAQPLARYSITFTGKWSQASFPKQYPLFRPPAQWSSLLGAAHSSDYSLWRKDQYVSNGLREFAERGEAWALMREMEAAGERLQSVHGVFSAPAVPSGTGQTSSELEAHSRHSLVSFVVRIVPSPDWFVGVDSLDLCDGGSWREQVAMDLYPYDAGTDSGFTFSSPNFATVPQDTVTEITASSPSHPANSFYYPRLKALPPIAKVTLVRLRQSPRAFVPPALDLGVGGNEIVDSLPGECGSHPTLHTRDPAARHWRSEQTGAALACGHHSSGCWDTTWSWASNSDLSPLETLESKSLPRRLTPGGMPVT
;
A
#
# COMPACT_ATOMS: atom_id res chain seq x y z
N MET A 1 63.23 -80.39 18.01
CA MET A 1 63.07 -80.25 19.47
C MET A 1 61.83 -79.37 19.65
N GLY A 2 60.62 -79.87 19.79
CA GLY A 2 60.08 -80.73 20.84
C GLY A 2 58.81 -79.99 21.31
N ALA A 3 57.62 -80.55 21.06
CA ALA A 3 56.38 -80.01 21.62
C ALA A 3 56.42 -80.17 23.17
N PRO A 4 55.68 -79.33 23.92
CA PRO A 4 54.44 -79.88 24.47
C PRO A 4 53.27 -78.91 24.64
N HIS A 5 52.13 -79.55 24.90
CA HIS A 5 50.76 -79.11 25.12
C HIS A 5 50.50 -78.45 26.51
N PRO A 6 49.25 -78.01 26.82
CA PRO A 6 48.91 -76.76 27.54
C PRO A 6 48.53 -76.95 29.01
N VAL A 7 48.28 -75.84 29.72
CA VAL A 7 47.54 -75.83 31.00
C VAL A 7 46.55 -74.66 31.05
N PHE A 8 45.25 -74.98 31.16
CA PHE A 8 44.17 -74.10 31.59
C PHE A 8 44.06 -74.13 33.13
N PRO A 9 43.61 -73.04 33.77
CA PRO A 9 42.33 -73.08 34.49
C PRO A 9 41.49 -71.80 34.26
N ARG A 10 40.21 -71.93 33.90
CA ARG A 10 39.00 -71.93 34.77
C ARG A 10 38.78 -70.63 35.57
N GLY A 11 37.75 -69.88 35.16
CA GLY A 11 37.12 -68.84 35.99
C GLY A 11 36.03 -68.04 35.25
N ALA A 12 34.78 -68.48 35.41
CA ALA A 12 33.48 -67.77 35.36
C ALA A 12 33.35 -66.47 34.50
N ALA A 13 32.60 -66.50 33.41
CA ALA A 13 31.15 -66.21 33.33
C ALA A 13 30.81 -64.70 33.34
N LEU A 14 30.27 -64.19 32.22
CA LEU A 14 28.91 -63.64 32.10
C LEU A 14 28.75 -62.92 30.75
N TRP A 15 27.56 -63.11 30.17
CA TRP A 15 27.09 -62.64 28.88
C TRP A 15 26.98 -61.11 28.78
N ALA A 16 27.29 -60.56 27.60
CA ALA A 16 26.59 -59.38 27.07
C ALA A 16 26.66 -59.36 25.54
N PHE A 17 25.58 -59.80 24.90
CA PHE A 17 25.25 -59.41 23.53
C PHE A 17 24.97 -57.90 23.51
N LEU A 18 25.59 -57.16 22.60
CA LEU A 18 25.08 -55.84 22.22
C LEU A 18 25.18 -55.68 20.70
N LEU A 19 23.98 -55.60 20.14
CA LEU A 19 23.65 -55.50 18.73
C LEU A 19 24.20 -54.22 18.10
N ALA A 20 24.63 -54.36 16.85
CA ALA A 20 24.78 -53.26 15.92
C ALA A 20 23.42 -52.57 15.69
N SER A 21 23.27 -51.34 16.17
CA SER A 21 22.20 -50.45 15.73
C SER A 21 22.76 -49.51 14.65
N LEU A 22 22.41 -49.81 13.40
CA LEU A 22 22.37 -48.79 12.35
C LEU A 22 21.33 -47.74 12.79
N GLY A 23 21.81 -46.61 13.30
CA GLY A 23 20.99 -45.43 13.49
C GLY A 23 20.68 -44.83 12.13
N GLY A 24 19.49 -45.11 11.60
CA GLY A 24 18.90 -44.31 10.53
C GLY A 24 18.68 -42.90 11.05
N VAL A 25 19.53 -41.96 10.63
CA VAL A 25 19.28 -40.54 10.82
C VAL A 25 18.10 -40.21 9.91
N ALA A 26 16.90 -40.17 10.48
CA ALA A 26 15.77 -39.51 9.87
C ALA A 26 16.19 -38.05 9.63
N GLY A 27 16.37 -37.66 8.37
CA GLY A 27 16.52 -36.26 8.01
C GLY A 27 15.26 -35.54 8.45
N GLN A 28 15.37 -34.76 9.53
CA GLN A 28 14.37 -33.75 9.83
C GLN A 28 14.34 -32.80 8.63
N PRO A 29 13.17 -32.51 8.03
CA PRO A 29 13.10 -31.46 7.05
C PRO A 29 13.58 -30.18 7.74
N LEU A 30 14.63 -29.58 7.19
CA LEU A 30 15.07 -28.24 7.53
C LEU A 30 13.81 -27.36 7.61
N GLY A 31 13.62 -26.74 8.77
CA GLY A 31 12.38 -26.04 9.14
C GLY A 31 11.86 -25.23 7.97
N ALA A 32 10.75 -25.68 7.40
CA ALA A 32 9.95 -24.82 6.55
C ALA A 32 9.55 -23.64 7.43
N GLU A 33 9.88 -22.42 6.99
CA GLU A 33 9.26 -21.21 7.54
C GLU A 33 7.75 -21.49 7.67
N PRO A 34 7.13 -21.23 8.83
CA PRO A 34 5.76 -21.63 9.07
C PRO A 34 4.86 -20.95 8.03
N MET A 35 4.44 -21.74 7.03
CA MET A 35 3.59 -21.24 5.96
C MET A 35 2.27 -20.76 6.57
N CYS A 36 1.79 -19.60 6.13
CA CYS A 36 0.53 -19.06 6.61
C CYS A 36 -0.62 -20.03 6.28
N THR A 37 -1.34 -20.46 7.31
CA THR A 37 -2.51 -21.35 7.21
C THR A 37 -3.81 -20.65 7.63
N ALA A 38 -3.77 -19.34 7.85
CA ALA A 38 -4.90 -18.57 8.33
C ALA A 38 -6.08 -18.61 7.34
N GLN A 39 -7.26 -18.92 7.87
CA GLN A 39 -8.53 -18.97 7.15
C GLN A 39 -9.66 -18.42 8.03
N PRO A 40 -10.72 -17.80 7.46
CA PRO A 40 -10.85 -17.39 6.05
C PRO A 40 -9.94 -16.21 5.70
N LEU A 41 -10.07 -15.64 4.50
CA LEU A 41 -9.43 -14.37 4.12
C LEU A 41 -9.74 -13.26 5.14
N ALA A 42 -8.83 -12.30 5.28
CA ALA A 42 -8.98 -11.20 6.23
C ALA A 42 -8.97 -9.84 5.53
N ARG A 43 -9.90 -8.97 5.90
CA ARG A 43 -9.93 -7.58 5.47
C ARG A 43 -9.27 -6.71 6.54
N TYR A 44 -8.48 -5.73 6.13
CA TYR A 44 -7.82 -4.78 7.02
C TYR A 44 -8.13 -3.36 6.56
N SER A 45 -8.29 -2.46 7.53
CA SER A 45 -8.14 -1.03 7.28
C SER A 45 -6.68 -0.66 7.56
N ILE A 46 -6.03 -0.06 6.58
CA ILE A 46 -4.72 0.57 6.71
C ILE A 46 -4.93 2.07 6.88
N THR A 47 -4.39 2.64 7.95
CA THR A 47 -4.42 4.08 8.24
C THR A 47 -3.01 4.61 8.30
N PHE A 48 -2.68 5.53 7.39
CA PHE A 48 -1.45 6.30 7.40
C PHE A 48 -1.68 7.62 8.15
N THR A 49 -0.75 7.96 9.04
CA THR A 49 -0.75 9.22 9.79
C THR A 49 0.56 9.96 9.54
N GLY A 50 0.49 11.06 8.80
CA GLY A 50 1.62 11.99 8.66
C GLY A 50 1.91 12.68 9.99
N LYS A 51 3.18 12.68 10.39
CA LYS A 51 3.70 13.33 11.62
C LYS A 51 4.82 14.33 11.29
N TRP A 52 4.90 14.74 10.03
CA TRP A 52 5.86 15.73 9.57
C TRP A 52 5.34 17.12 9.91
N SER A 53 5.80 17.67 11.03
CA SER A 53 5.42 19.00 11.49
C SER A 53 6.65 19.88 11.63
N GLN A 54 6.46 21.20 11.56
CA GLN A 54 7.55 22.16 11.80
C GLN A 54 8.13 22.03 13.23
N ALA A 55 7.34 21.55 14.20
CA ALA A 55 7.82 21.35 15.57
C ALA A 55 8.76 20.13 15.68
N SER A 56 8.42 19.01 15.02
CA SER A 56 9.24 17.80 15.03
C SER A 56 10.42 17.84 14.05
N PHE A 57 10.25 18.54 12.92
CA PHE A 57 11.26 18.68 11.87
C PHE A 57 11.38 20.16 11.45
N PRO A 58 11.99 21.02 12.28
CA PRO A 58 12.05 22.46 12.04
C PRO A 58 13.00 22.86 10.90
N LYS A 59 14.01 22.04 10.59
CA LYS A 59 15.02 22.38 9.59
C LYS A 59 14.40 22.37 8.20
N GLN A 60 14.42 23.54 7.54
CA GLN A 60 13.95 23.72 6.16
C GLN A 60 12.52 23.22 5.90
N TYR A 61 11.64 23.21 6.92
CA TYR A 61 10.26 22.74 6.77
C TYR A 61 9.55 23.48 5.61
N PRO A 62 9.10 22.79 4.55
CA PRO A 62 8.52 23.44 3.37
C PRO A 62 7.19 24.13 3.70
N LEU A 63 7.13 25.46 3.57
CA LEU A 63 5.93 26.26 3.85
C LEU A 63 5.17 26.68 2.59
N PHE A 64 5.84 26.75 1.44
CA PHE A 64 5.26 27.26 0.20
C PHE A 64 5.90 26.64 -1.03
N ARG A 65 5.09 26.47 -2.09
CA ARG A 65 5.47 26.04 -3.44
C ARG A 65 6.39 24.80 -3.53
N PRO A 66 5.89 23.60 -3.20
CA PRO A 66 4.66 23.31 -2.47
C PRO A 66 4.89 23.28 -0.93
N PRO A 67 3.83 23.42 -0.12
CA PRO A 67 3.94 23.16 1.32
C PRO A 67 4.24 21.67 1.59
N ALA A 68 4.77 21.38 2.77
CA ALA A 68 5.01 20.01 3.25
C ALA A 68 3.70 19.21 3.22
N GLN A 69 3.72 18.09 2.50
CA GLN A 69 2.58 17.21 2.28
C GLN A 69 3.05 15.79 1.91
N TRP A 70 2.10 14.90 1.65
CA TRP A 70 2.36 13.51 1.26
C TRP A 70 1.69 13.20 -0.07
N SER A 71 2.30 12.35 -0.90
CA SER A 71 1.61 11.80 -2.07
C SER A 71 0.44 10.90 -1.66
N SER A 72 -0.30 10.40 -2.64
CA SER A 72 -1.16 9.23 -2.43
C SER A 72 -0.34 8.08 -1.86
N LEU A 73 -0.97 7.24 -1.05
CA LEU A 73 -0.39 5.97 -0.63
C LEU A 73 -0.66 4.93 -1.70
N LEU A 74 0.34 4.15 -2.06
CA LEU A 74 0.19 3.03 -2.99
C LEU A 74 0.87 1.78 -2.43
N GLY A 75 0.17 0.64 -2.48
CA GLY A 75 0.68 -0.61 -1.96
C GLY A 75 -0.03 -1.83 -2.51
N ALA A 76 0.42 -3.01 -2.08
CA ALA A 76 -0.14 -4.28 -2.48
C ALA A 76 -0.10 -5.30 -1.33
N ALA A 77 -1.06 -6.23 -1.35
CA ALA A 77 -0.99 -7.48 -0.61
C ALA A 77 -0.38 -8.55 -1.53
N HIS A 78 0.70 -9.20 -1.10
CA HIS A 78 1.55 -10.02 -1.96
C HIS A 78 2.21 -11.20 -1.23
N SER A 79 2.84 -12.10 -2.00
CA SER A 79 3.70 -13.19 -1.52
C SER A 79 5.16 -12.74 -1.44
N SER A 80 6.03 -13.58 -0.90
CA SER A 80 7.49 -13.34 -0.87
C SER A 80 8.14 -13.29 -2.25
N ASP A 81 7.44 -13.72 -3.31
CA ASP A 81 7.95 -13.72 -4.69
C ASP A 81 7.87 -12.33 -5.35
N TYR A 82 7.24 -11.36 -4.68
CA TYR A 82 7.18 -9.97 -5.08
C TYR A 82 7.85 -9.08 -4.03
N SER A 83 8.54 -8.04 -4.48
CA SER A 83 9.07 -6.98 -3.63
C SER A 83 8.73 -5.64 -4.27
N LEU A 84 7.99 -4.80 -3.55
CA LEU A 84 7.67 -3.45 -3.99
C LEU A 84 8.90 -2.55 -3.92
N TRP A 85 9.64 -2.65 -2.81
CA TRP A 85 10.90 -1.98 -2.54
C TRP A 85 11.59 -2.73 -1.40
N ARG A 86 12.90 -2.53 -1.23
CA ARG A 86 13.66 -3.10 -0.11
C ARG A 86 14.89 -2.24 0.16
N LYS A 87 15.23 -2.10 1.45
CA LYS A 87 16.49 -1.45 1.87
C LYS A 87 17.68 -2.16 1.23
N ASP A 88 18.68 -1.38 0.80
CA ASP A 88 19.89 -1.87 0.15
C ASP A 88 19.63 -2.62 -1.18
N GLN A 89 18.50 -2.34 -1.84
CA GLN A 89 18.17 -2.80 -3.20
C GLN A 89 17.83 -1.60 -4.11
N TYR A 90 17.99 -1.78 -5.42
CA TYR A 90 17.59 -0.77 -6.40
C TYR A 90 16.07 -0.68 -6.51
N VAL A 91 15.55 0.53 -6.68
CA VAL A 91 14.13 0.75 -7.01
C VAL A 91 13.82 0.36 -8.46
N SER A 92 12.60 -0.08 -8.72
CA SER A 92 12.09 -0.26 -10.09
C SER A 92 11.94 1.08 -10.81
N ASN A 93 11.75 1.05 -12.14
CA ASN A 93 11.45 2.27 -12.88
C ASN A 93 10.14 2.91 -12.40
N GLY A 94 9.09 2.11 -12.17
CA GLY A 94 7.83 2.60 -11.62
C GLY A 94 7.99 3.26 -10.26
N LEU A 95 8.80 2.67 -9.38
CA LEU A 95 9.06 3.24 -8.06
C LEU A 95 9.92 4.50 -8.13
N ARG A 96 10.87 4.62 -9.07
CA ARG A 96 11.58 5.88 -9.32
C ARG A 96 10.61 7.01 -9.71
N GLU A 97 9.74 6.76 -10.68
CA GLU A 97 8.73 7.74 -11.12
C GLU A 97 7.83 8.19 -9.95
N PHE A 98 7.39 7.23 -9.13
CA PHE A 98 6.59 7.51 -7.95
C PHE A 98 7.37 8.28 -6.87
N ALA A 99 8.60 7.86 -6.58
CA ALA A 99 9.43 8.44 -5.55
C ALA A 99 9.89 9.86 -5.90
N GLU A 100 10.10 10.21 -7.17
CA GLU A 100 10.54 11.54 -7.62
C GLU A 100 9.38 12.49 -7.98
N ARG A 101 8.28 11.99 -8.52
CA ARG A 101 7.20 12.83 -9.07
C ARG A 101 5.82 12.54 -8.49
N GLY A 102 5.65 11.43 -7.78
CA GLY A 102 4.33 10.95 -7.38
C GLY A 102 3.54 10.30 -8.53
N GLU A 103 4.21 9.98 -9.65
CA GLU A 103 3.60 9.35 -10.82
C GLU A 103 3.40 7.84 -10.57
N ALA A 104 2.16 7.47 -10.25
CA ALA A 104 1.82 6.11 -9.80
C ALA A 104 1.60 5.09 -10.93
N TRP A 105 1.34 5.54 -12.16
CA TRP A 105 0.87 4.67 -13.25
C TRP A 105 1.81 3.51 -13.56
N ALA A 106 3.11 3.79 -13.73
CA ALA A 106 4.10 2.76 -14.04
C ALA A 106 4.23 1.74 -12.90
N LEU A 107 4.24 2.20 -11.65
CA LEU A 107 4.31 1.33 -10.48
C LEU A 107 3.06 0.44 -10.32
N MET A 108 1.87 0.99 -10.56
CA MET A 108 0.62 0.20 -10.59
C MET A 108 0.68 -0.92 -11.63
N ARG A 109 1.15 -0.61 -12.83
CA ARG A 109 1.30 -1.60 -13.92
C ARG A 109 2.32 -2.67 -13.60
N GLU A 110 3.41 -2.34 -12.89
CA GLU A 110 4.39 -3.32 -12.40
C GLU A 110 3.75 -4.29 -11.39
N MET A 111 2.97 -3.79 -10.42
CA MET A 111 2.26 -4.63 -9.44
C MET A 111 1.21 -5.53 -10.10
N GLU A 112 0.41 -4.99 -11.02
CA GLU A 112 -0.60 -5.75 -11.74
C GLU A 112 0.03 -6.84 -12.62
N ALA A 113 1.13 -6.53 -13.31
CA ALA A 113 1.86 -7.51 -14.10
C ALA A 113 2.47 -8.63 -13.22
N ALA A 114 2.92 -8.33 -12.00
CA ALA A 114 3.38 -9.34 -11.05
C ALA A 114 2.24 -10.26 -10.60
N GLY A 115 1.04 -9.70 -10.35
CA GLY A 115 -0.18 -10.47 -10.08
C GLY A 115 -0.55 -11.40 -11.23
N GLU A 116 -0.59 -10.88 -12.46
CA GLU A 116 -0.97 -11.67 -13.65
C GLU A 116 0.05 -12.76 -13.99
N ARG A 117 1.34 -12.44 -14.01
CA ARG A 117 2.39 -13.33 -14.54
C ARG A 117 2.96 -14.29 -13.51
N LEU A 118 3.13 -13.82 -12.27
CA LEU A 118 3.78 -14.58 -11.21
C LEU A 118 2.80 -15.06 -10.14
N GLN A 119 1.55 -14.59 -10.17
CA GLN A 119 0.55 -14.87 -9.14
C GLN A 119 1.05 -14.46 -7.75
N SER A 120 1.94 -13.48 -7.67
CA SER A 120 2.61 -13.04 -6.45
C SER A 120 1.95 -11.83 -5.78
N VAL A 121 1.00 -11.18 -6.45
CA VAL A 121 0.20 -10.07 -5.91
C VAL A 121 -1.28 -10.46 -5.89
N HIS A 122 -1.93 -10.35 -4.72
CA HIS A 122 -3.37 -10.60 -4.55
C HIS A 122 -4.21 -9.38 -4.92
N GLY A 123 -3.78 -8.21 -4.47
CA GLY A 123 -4.52 -6.97 -4.72
C GLY A 123 -3.68 -5.73 -4.48
N VAL A 124 -3.89 -4.72 -5.33
CA VAL A 124 -3.34 -3.38 -5.20
C VAL A 124 -4.33 -2.52 -4.41
N PHE A 125 -3.83 -1.70 -3.51
CA PHE A 125 -4.62 -0.74 -2.76
C PHE A 125 -3.96 0.63 -2.76
N SER A 126 -4.79 1.67 -2.65
CA SER A 126 -4.31 3.05 -2.58
C SER A 126 -5.15 3.86 -1.60
N ALA A 127 -4.55 4.89 -1.01
CA ALA A 127 -5.26 5.89 -0.22
C ALA A 127 -5.00 7.30 -0.78
N PRO A 128 -5.97 8.23 -0.68
CA PRO A 128 -5.78 9.61 -1.13
C PRO A 128 -4.56 10.29 -0.52
N ALA A 129 -3.97 11.25 -1.25
CA ALA A 129 -2.89 12.09 -0.76
C ALA A 129 -3.28 12.90 0.49
N VAL A 130 -2.30 13.20 1.34
CA VAL A 130 -2.51 14.07 2.51
C VAL A 130 -1.92 15.45 2.20
N PRO A 131 -2.74 16.51 2.01
CA PRO A 131 -2.28 17.83 1.52
C PRO A 131 -1.57 18.68 2.58
N SER A 132 -1.04 18.06 3.63
CA SER A 132 -0.33 18.69 4.75
C SER A 132 0.64 17.70 5.40
N GLY A 133 1.72 18.19 6.01
CA GLY A 133 2.73 17.35 6.64
C GLY A 133 2.19 16.52 7.82
N THR A 134 1.14 17.01 8.48
CA THR A 134 0.34 16.26 9.45
C THR A 134 -1.06 16.01 8.92
N GLY A 135 -1.57 14.80 9.09
CA GLY A 135 -2.91 14.41 8.63
C GLY A 135 -3.03 12.90 8.55
N GLN A 136 -4.20 12.41 8.13
CA GLN A 136 -4.45 10.98 7.98
C GLN A 136 -5.09 10.66 6.65
N THR A 137 -4.81 9.47 6.15
CA THR A 137 -5.50 8.86 5.01
C THR A 137 -5.64 7.37 5.29
N SER A 138 -6.64 6.73 4.72
CA SER A 138 -6.88 5.30 4.93
C SER A 138 -7.38 4.62 3.66
N SER A 139 -7.19 3.31 3.64
CA SER A 139 -7.72 2.42 2.61
C SER A 139 -8.03 1.06 3.24
N GLU A 140 -8.60 0.18 2.44
CA GLU A 140 -8.82 -1.21 2.81
C GLU A 140 -8.02 -2.13 1.91
N LEU A 141 -7.57 -3.24 2.48
CA LEU A 141 -6.89 -4.31 1.76
C LEU A 141 -7.42 -5.67 2.22
N GLU A 142 -7.23 -6.67 1.38
CA GLU A 142 -7.53 -8.05 1.70
C GLU A 142 -6.24 -8.87 1.72
N ALA A 143 -6.06 -9.66 2.77
CA ALA A 143 -4.96 -10.59 2.92
C ALA A 143 -5.47 -12.02 2.77
N HIS A 144 -4.73 -12.80 1.98
CA HIS A 144 -4.97 -14.22 1.73
C HIS A 144 -3.78 -15.03 2.25
N SER A 145 -3.96 -16.31 2.60
CA SER A 145 -2.89 -17.13 3.18
C SER A 145 -1.65 -17.29 2.29
N ARG A 146 -1.82 -17.20 0.97
CA ARG A 146 -0.71 -17.18 -0.01
C ARG A 146 -0.08 -15.80 -0.23
N HIS A 147 -0.74 -14.75 0.26
CA HIS A 147 -0.41 -13.34 0.03
C HIS A 147 -0.62 -12.54 1.30
N SER A 148 0.06 -12.97 2.38
CA SER A 148 -0.10 -12.37 3.71
C SER A 148 0.78 -11.16 3.94
N LEU A 149 1.72 -10.88 3.02
CA LEU A 149 2.64 -9.75 3.12
C LEU A 149 1.99 -8.49 2.58
N VAL A 150 2.24 -7.37 3.24
CA VAL A 150 1.81 -6.04 2.79
C VAL A 150 3.03 -5.14 2.63
N SER A 151 3.13 -4.53 1.45
CA SER A 151 4.07 -3.44 1.19
C SER A 151 3.34 -2.21 0.68
N PHE A 152 3.83 -1.03 1.05
CA PHE A 152 3.35 0.23 0.50
C PHE A 152 4.44 1.30 0.52
N VAL A 153 4.20 2.36 -0.23
CA VAL A 153 5.05 3.55 -0.33
C VAL A 153 4.21 4.82 -0.32
N VAL A 154 4.76 5.89 0.26
CA VAL A 154 4.23 7.26 0.25
C VAL A 154 5.41 8.22 0.05
N ARG A 155 5.41 9.01 -1.03
CA ARG A 155 6.42 10.03 -1.29
C ARG A 155 6.28 11.21 -0.33
N ILE A 156 7.42 11.72 0.14
CA ILE A 156 7.54 12.97 0.88
C ILE A 156 7.50 14.13 -0.12
N VAL A 157 6.60 15.10 0.05
CA VAL A 157 6.42 16.18 -0.92
C VAL A 157 6.64 17.55 -0.27
N PRO A 158 7.51 18.42 -0.80
CA PRO A 158 8.49 18.14 -1.86
C PRO A 158 9.70 17.35 -1.33
N SER A 159 10.34 16.58 -2.19
CA SER A 159 11.65 15.96 -1.96
C SER A 159 12.33 15.60 -3.29
N PRO A 160 13.64 15.34 -3.31
CA PRO A 160 14.33 14.76 -4.46
C PRO A 160 13.68 13.43 -4.86
N ASP A 161 13.86 12.40 -4.04
CA ASP A 161 13.36 11.04 -4.27
C ASP A 161 12.97 10.34 -2.95
N TRP A 162 12.61 11.12 -1.92
CA TRP A 162 12.40 10.60 -0.58
C TRP A 162 10.99 10.07 -0.35
N PHE A 163 10.89 8.96 0.37
CA PHE A 163 9.62 8.32 0.68
C PHE A 163 9.60 7.70 2.09
N VAL A 164 8.43 7.26 2.51
CA VAL A 164 8.24 6.34 3.64
C VAL A 164 7.44 5.14 3.17
N GLY A 165 7.54 4.01 3.86
CA GLY A 165 6.82 2.82 3.46
C GLY A 165 7.02 1.66 4.41
N VAL A 166 6.42 0.54 4.06
CA VAL A 166 6.68 -0.77 4.67
C VAL A 166 7.04 -1.75 3.55
N ASP A 167 8.08 -2.55 3.77
CA ASP A 167 8.47 -3.70 2.94
C ASP A 167 8.05 -5.00 3.66
N SER A 168 7.19 -5.78 3.00
CA SER A 168 6.89 -7.17 3.31
C SER A 168 6.44 -7.44 4.76
N LEU A 169 5.54 -6.61 5.29
CA LEU A 169 4.95 -6.87 6.62
C LEU A 169 3.99 -8.06 6.55
N ASP A 170 4.30 -9.13 7.29
CA ASP A 170 3.42 -10.29 7.40
C ASP A 170 2.26 -10.04 8.37
N LEU A 171 1.03 -10.09 7.84
CA LEU A 171 -0.20 -10.00 8.62
C LEU A 171 -0.66 -11.34 9.18
N CYS A 172 -0.02 -12.44 8.76
CA CYS A 172 -0.26 -13.75 9.29
C CYS A 172 0.65 -14.04 10.48
N ASP A 173 0.15 -14.86 11.40
CA ASP A 173 0.90 -15.43 12.51
C ASP A 173 0.54 -16.92 12.60
N GLY A 174 1.25 -17.73 11.81
CA GLY A 174 0.99 -19.15 11.63
C GLY A 174 -0.42 -19.43 11.08
N GLY A 175 -1.36 -19.74 11.96
CA GLY A 175 -2.76 -20.05 11.62
C GLY A 175 -3.76 -18.93 11.90
N SER A 176 -3.30 -17.76 12.37
CA SER A 176 -4.17 -16.64 12.74
C SER A 176 -3.78 -15.35 12.04
N TRP A 177 -4.76 -14.47 11.86
CA TRP A 177 -4.55 -13.11 11.36
C TRP A 177 -4.29 -12.18 12.54
N ARG A 178 -3.28 -11.31 12.43
CA ARG A 178 -2.97 -10.30 13.44
C ARG A 178 -4.14 -9.31 13.56
N GLU A 179 -4.67 -9.10 14.76
CA GLU A 179 -5.82 -8.19 14.92
C GLU A 179 -5.44 -6.71 14.69
N GLN A 180 -4.22 -6.33 15.05
CA GLN A 180 -3.69 -4.98 14.85
C GLN A 180 -2.18 -5.00 14.73
N VAL A 181 -1.64 -4.16 13.84
CA VAL A 181 -0.21 -3.85 13.73
C VAL A 181 -0.05 -2.34 13.65
N ALA A 182 0.91 -1.78 14.38
CA ALA A 182 1.25 -0.36 14.33
C ALA A 182 2.76 -0.19 14.20
N MET A 183 3.20 0.66 13.27
CA MET A 183 4.61 0.89 12.99
C MET A 183 4.88 2.38 12.85
N ASP A 184 5.96 2.84 13.49
CA ASP A 184 6.54 4.14 13.24
C ASP A 184 7.37 4.09 11.95
N LEU A 185 7.26 5.12 11.12
CA LEU A 185 7.90 5.21 9.81
C LEU A 185 8.97 6.30 9.80
N TYR A 186 10.03 6.02 9.07
CA TYR A 186 11.21 6.88 8.89
C TYR A 186 11.48 7.12 7.41
N PRO A 187 12.10 8.26 7.05
CA PRO A 187 12.36 8.60 5.66
C PRO A 187 13.42 7.67 5.04
N TYR A 188 13.19 7.30 3.78
CA TYR A 188 14.11 6.58 2.92
C TYR A 188 14.43 7.42 1.69
N ASP A 189 15.65 7.25 1.17
CA ASP A 189 16.16 7.78 -0.08
C ASP A 189 16.08 6.68 -1.15
N ALA A 190 15.58 6.98 -2.35
CA ALA A 190 15.42 5.97 -3.41
C ALA A 190 16.72 5.67 -4.16
N GLY A 191 17.74 6.53 -4.02
CA GLY A 191 19.03 6.42 -4.71
C GLY A 191 18.98 6.86 -6.17
N THR A 192 18.01 7.68 -6.57
CA THR A 192 17.80 8.10 -7.97
C THR A 192 17.98 9.61 -8.20
N ASP A 193 17.82 10.45 -7.17
CA ASP A 193 18.09 11.89 -7.22
C ASP A 193 18.98 12.35 -6.04
N SER A 194 20.10 12.99 -6.37
CA SER A 194 21.15 13.45 -5.44
C SER A 194 20.87 14.84 -4.85
N GLY A 195 19.65 15.36 -4.92
CA GLY A 195 19.25 16.59 -4.25
C GLY A 195 19.44 16.52 -2.72
N PHE A 196 19.98 17.58 -2.10
CA PHE A 196 20.27 17.57 -0.66
C PHE A 196 19.10 18.02 0.20
N THR A 197 18.19 18.80 -0.37
CA THR A 197 17.10 19.45 0.37
C THR A 197 15.74 19.14 -0.24
N PHE A 198 14.68 19.29 0.56
CA PHE A 198 13.29 19.12 0.11
C PHE A 198 12.97 19.80 -1.24
N SER A 199 13.56 20.96 -1.49
CA SER A 199 13.30 21.79 -2.67
C SER A 199 14.50 21.89 -3.62
N SER A 200 15.45 20.95 -3.55
CA SER A 200 16.58 20.91 -4.48
C SER A 200 16.07 20.70 -5.91
N PRO A 201 16.69 21.33 -6.93
CA PRO A 201 16.42 20.97 -8.31
C PRO A 201 16.84 19.53 -8.57
N ASN A 202 16.20 18.88 -9.53
CA ASN A 202 16.50 17.50 -9.88
C ASN A 202 17.97 17.35 -10.27
N PHE A 203 18.64 16.34 -9.70
CA PHE A 203 20.02 16.01 -9.99
C PHE A 203 20.20 14.49 -9.96
N ALA A 204 20.10 13.84 -11.12
CA ALA A 204 20.13 12.38 -11.20
C ALA A 204 21.37 11.75 -10.55
N THR A 205 21.16 10.72 -9.74
CA THR A 205 22.21 9.89 -9.15
C THR A 205 22.76 8.93 -10.20
N VAL A 206 24.02 9.12 -10.60
CA VAL A 206 24.69 8.32 -11.65
C VAL A 206 26.06 7.84 -11.15
N PRO A 207 26.29 6.51 -11.03
CA PRO A 207 25.32 5.42 -11.21
C PRO A 207 24.18 5.49 -10.18
N GLN A 208 23.03 4.89 -10.47
CA GLN A 208 21.92 4.78 -9.51
C GLN A 208 22.43 4.09 -8.23
N ASP A 209 22.01 4.58 -7.07
CA ASP A 209 22.26 3.97 -5.77
C ASP A 209 21.08 3.10 -5.31
N THR A 210 21.29 2.30 -4.28
CA THR A 210 20.22 1.50 -3.66
C THR A 210 19.41 2.32 -2.65
N VAL A 211 18.22 1.84 -2.30
CA VAL A 211 17.41 2.44 -1.24
C VAL A 211 18.19 2.49 0.07
N THR A 212 18.29 3.67 0.68
CA THR A 212 18.94 3.86 1.98
C THR A 212 18.03 4.57 2.98
N GLU A 213 18.18 4.24 4.25
CA GLU A 213 17.43 4.90 5.32
C GLU A 213 18.07 6.25 5.65
N ILE A 214 17.26 7.31 5.66
CA ILE A 214 17.70 8.64 6.06
C ILE A 214 17.60 8.77 7.57
N THR A 215 18.72 9.12 8.21
CA THR A 215 18.85 9.23 9.67
C THR A 215 19.25 10.63 10.09
N ALA A 216 19.29 10.89 11.40
CA ALA A 216 19.70 12.19 11.94
C ALA A 216 21.19 12.52 11.64
N SER A 217 22.01 11.50 11.39
CA SER A 217 23.45 11.60 11.21
C SER A 217 23.94 11.24 9.81
N SER A 218 23.11 10.59 8.99
CA SER A 218 23.43 10.19 7.61
C SER A 218 22.23 10.43 6.68
N PRO A 219 22.40 11.11 5.53
CA PRO A 219 23.67 11.64 5.00
C PRO A 219 24.18 12.87 5.79
N SER A 220 25.50 12.97 5.97
CA SER A 220 26.15 13.86 6.96
C SER A 220 26.55 15.26 6.46
N HIS A 221 25.87 15.78 5.44
CA HIS A 221 26.13 17.12 4.92
C HIS A 221 25.31 18.18 5.67
N PRO A 222 25.88 19.36 6.03
CA PRO A 222 25.15 20.41 6.76
C PRO A 222 23.86 20.88 6.08
N ALA A 223 23.80 20.84 4.75
CA ALA A 223 22.62 21.23 3.99
C ALA A 223 21.49 20.19 4.03
N ASN A 224 21.78 18.92 4.33
CA ASN A 224 20.79 17.84 4.24
C ASN A 224 19.60 18.11 5.16
N SER A 225 18.38 18.00 4.62
CA SER A 225 17.17 18.40 5.34
C SER A 225 16.93 17.60 6.62
N PHE A 226 17.33 16.33 6.65
CA PHE A 226 17.22 15.46 7.82
C PHE A 226 18.49 15.36 8.67
N TYR A 227 19.52 16.17 8.39
CA TYR A 227 20.73 16.17 9.20
C TYR A 227 20.55 17.01 10.48
N TYR A 228 20.37 16.33 11.61
CA TYR A 228 20.18 16.87 12.95
C TYR A 228 21.26 16.30 13.90
N PRO A 229 22.50 16.81 13.88
CA PRO A 229 23.64 16.20 14.59
C PRO A 229 23.51 16.19 16.12
N ARG A 230 22.55 16.92 16.69
CA ARG A 230 22.26 16.95 18.13
C ARG A 230 21.23 15.88 18.55
N LEU A 231 20.54 15.26 17.59
CA LEU A 231 19.59 14.19 17.86
C LEU A 231 20.31 12.84 17.76
N LYS A 232 19.97 11.92 18.67
CA LYS A 232 20.47 10.53 18.58
C LYS A 232 19.85 9.77 17.40
N ALA A 233 18.58 10.06 17.12
CA ALA A 233 17.80 9.51 16.02
C ALA A 233 16.70 10.52 15.65
N LEU A 234 16.15 10.41 14.44
CA LEU A 234 14.99 11.20 14.06
C LEU A 234 13.76 10.74 14.86
N PRO A 235 12.82 11.63 15.20
CA PRO A 235 11.49 11.18 15.58
C PRO A 235 10.81 10.52 14.37
N PRO A 236 9.78 9.67 14.58
CA PRO A 236 8.98 9.13 13.48
C PRO A 236 8.36 10.26 12.65
N ILE A 237 8.56 10.23 11.34
CA ILE A 237 7.98 11.23 10.42
C ILE A 237 6.55 10.87 10.03
N ALA A 238 6.18 9.59 10.15
CA ALA A 238 4.81 9.11 9.98
C ALA A 238 4.58 7.87 10.86
N LYS A 239 3.34 7.41 10.90
CA LYS A 239 2.92 6.15 11.54
C LYS A 239 1.92 5.46 10.63
N VAL A 240 1.96 4.14 10.57
CA VAL A 240 0.90 3.33 9.95
C VAL A 240 0.27 2.43 10.99
N THR A 241 -1.04 2.22 10.88
CA THR A 241 -1.78 1.24 11.67
C THR A 241 -2.63 0.39 10.74
N LEU A 242 -2.51 -0.93 10.85
CA LEU A 242 -3.36 -1.89 10.17
C LEU A 242 -4.26 -2.53 11.23
N VAL A 243 -5.57 -2.51 11.00
CA VAL A 243 -6.56 -3.09 11.92
C VAL A 243 -7.43 -4.07 11.15
N ARG A 244 -7.52 -5.30 11.65
CA ARG A 244 -8.40 -6.31 11.07
C ARG A 244 -9.84 -5.86 11.22
N LEU A 245 -10.57 -5.86 10.11
CA LEU A 245 -11.99 -5.52 10.08
C LEU A 245 -12.80 -6.75 10.48
N ARG A 246 -13.78 -6.53 11.36
CA ARG A 246 -14.72 -7.60 11.74
C ARG A 246 -15.60 -7.93 10.54
N GLN A 247 -15.55 -9.18 10.10
CA GLN A 247 -16.53 -9.69 9.14
C GLN A 247 -17.82 -9.98 9.90
N SER A 248 -18.86 -9.19 9.65
CA SER A 248 -20.22 -9.56 10.04
C SER A 248 -20.55 -10.86 9.33
N PRO A 249 -20.91 -11.96 10.02
CA PRO A 249 -21.52 -13.08 9.33
C PRO A 249 -22.78 -12.53 8.67
N ARG A 250 -22.86 -12.52 7.34
CA ARG A 250 -24.15 -12.37 6.68
C ARG A 250 -25.01 -13.49 7.25
N ALA A 251 -26.04 -13.12 8.03
CA ALA A 251 -27.08 -14.06 8.41
C ALA A 251 -27.67 -14.55 7.09
N PHE A 252 -27.33 -15.78 6.71
CA PHE A 252 -28.04 -16.47 5.65
C PHE A 252 -29.44 -16.70 6.22
N VAL A 253 -30.38 -15.82 5.90
CA VAL A 253 -31.80 -16.08 6.10
C VAL A 253 -32.17 -17.01 4.95
N PRO A 254 -32.43 -18.30 5.19
CA PRO A 254 -32.94 -19.16 4.14
C PRO A 254 -34.26 -18.56 3.65
N PRO A 255 -34.53 -18.50 2.33
CA PRO A 255 -35.87 -18.18 1.87
C PRO A 255 -36.83 -19.19 2.48
N ALA A 256 -37.85 -18.71 3.19
CA ALA A 256 -38.92 -19.56 3.68
C ALA A 256 -39.51 -20.32 2.48
N LEU A 257 -39.58 -21.65 2.58
CA LEU A 257 -40.32 -22.46 1.63
C LEU A 257 -41.80 -22.10 1.78
N ASP A 258 -42.31 -21.31 0.85
CA ASP A 258 -43.73 -21.05 0.74
C ASP A 258 -44.41 -22.32 0.26
N LEU A 259 -44.97 -23.08 1.19
CA LEU A 259 -45.85 -24.20 0.89
C LEU A 259 -47.14 -23.64 0.34
N GLY A 260 -47.24 -23.62 -0.98
CA GLY A 260 -48.44 -23.26 -1.70
C GLY A 260 -49.64 -24.08 -1.21
N VAL A 261 -50.63 -23.38 -0.66
CA VAL A 261 -52.00 -23.86 -0.56
C VAL A 261 -52.80 -23.05 -1.58
N GLY A 262 -53.16 -23.71 -2.66
CA GLY A 262 -54.08 -23.18 -3.66
C GLY A 262 -55.45 -22.92 -3.05
N GLY A 263 -56.04 -21.80 -3.44
CA GLY A 263 -57.35 -21.35 -2.97
C GLY A 263 -57.80 -20.15 -3.78
N ASN A 264 -58.28 -20.42 -4.97
CA ASN A 264 -58.93 -19.50 -5.90
C ASN A 264 -60.32 -19.13 -5.37
N GLU A 265 -60.56 -17.84 -5.11
CA GLU A 265 -61.90 -17.26 -5.05
C GLU A 265 -61.88 -15.78 -5.44
N ILE A 266 -62.74 -15.45 -6.41
CA ILE A 266 -63.00 -14.13 -6.95
C ILE A 266 -64.22 -13.60 -6.19
N VAL A 267 -64.14 -12.41 -5.61
CA VAL A 267 -65.33 -11.60 -5.26
C VAL A 267 -65.08 -10.14 -5.59
N ASP A 268 -66.09 -9.61 -6.25
CA ASP A 268 -66.19 -8.35 -6.98
C ASP A 268 -66.68 -7.20 -6.09
N SER A 269 -66.48 -5.97 -6.60
CA SER A 269 -67.23 -4.73 -6.31
C SER A 269 -66.83 -3.81 -5.12
N LEU A 270 -66.37 -2.60 -5.51
CA LEU A 270 -66.49 -1.28 -4.84
C LEU A 270 -68.00 -0.88 -4.67
N PRO A 271 -68.42 0.21 -3.97
CA PRO A 271 -67.72 1.47 -3.66
C PRO A 271 -68.05 2.14 -2.28
N GLY A 272 -67.46 3.29 -1.96
CA GLY A 272 -67.98 4.18 -0.90
C GLY A 272 -67.01 5.24 -0.38
N GLU A 273 -67.33 6.51 -0.63
CA GLU A 273 -66.64 7.74 -0.21
C GLU A 273 -66.78 8.13 1.28
N CYS A 274 -65.92 9.08 1.67
CA CYS A 274 -66.13 10.23 2.59
C CYS A 274 -65.95 10.07 4.11
N GLY A 275 -65.24 11.06 4.69
CA GLY A 275 -65.22 11.43 6.12
C GLY A 275 -63.81 11.59 6.68
N SER A 276 -63.18 12.77 6.59
CA SER A 276 -63.26 13.92 7.52
C SER A 276 -62.24 13.89 8.69
N HIS A 277 -61.38 14.93 8.66
CA HIS A 277 -60.59 15.59 9.72
C HIS A 277 -61.14 15.51 11.17
N PRO A 278 -60.27 15.67 12.21
CA PRO A 278 -59.89 17.02 12.65
C PRO A 278 -58.43 17.23 13.10
N THR A 279 -57.99 18.45 12.85
CA THR A 279 -56.86 19.20 13.40
C THR A 279 -56.86 19.30 14.92
N LEU A 280 -55.67 19.35 15.53
CA LEU A 280 -55.46 20.02 16.82
C LEU A 280 -54.36 21.09 16.67
N HIS A 281 -54.77 22.33 16.88
CA HIS A 281 -53.91 23.50 17.06
C HIS A 281 -53.46 23.60 18.52
N THR A 282 -52.21 23.99 18.74
CA THR A 282 -51.84 24.91 19.83
C THR A 282 -50.66 25.78 19.41
N ARG A 283 -50.87 27.09 19.51
CA ARG A 283 -49.85 28.15 19.41
C ARG A 283 -49.27 28.41 20.80
N ASP A 284 -48.01 28.85 20.86
CA ASP A 284 -47.65 29.95 21.75
C ASP A 284 -46.41 30.72 21.23
N PRO A 285 -46.30 32.05 21.49
CA PRO A 285 -45.38 32.96 20.81
C PRO A 285 -44.23 33.47 21.71
N ALA A 286 -43.21 34.09 21.07
CA ALA A 286 -42.55 35.36 21.45
C ALA A 286 -41.04 35.34 21.22
N ALA A 287 -40.53 36.28 20.40
CA ALA A 287 -39.47 37.23 20.78
C ALA A 287 -39.23 38.23 19.64
N ARG A 288 -38.93 39.46 20.06
CA ARG A 288 -38.89 40.70 19.27
C ARG A 288 -37.46 41.03 18.79
N HIS A 289 -37.43 41.77 17.67
CA HIS A 289 -36.48 42.82 17.28
C HIS A 289 -35.01 42.46 17.01
N TRP A 290 -34.55 42.71 15.78
CA TRP A 290 -33.67 43.84 15.45
C TRP A 290 -33.78 44.19 13.96
N ARG A 291 -33.69 45.49 13.65
CA ARG A 291 -33.85 46.15 12.35
C ARG A 291 -32.48 46.66 11.87
N SER A 292 -32.14 46.42 10.60
CA SER A 292 -31.34 47.29 9.71
C SER A 292 -31.46 46.71 8.29
N GLU A 293 -32.29 47.30 7.43
CA GLU A 293 -31.93 48.25 6.36
C GLU A 293 -30.75 47.80 5.47
N GLN A 294 -31.05 47.28 4.27
CA GLN A 294 -30.62 47.89 3.01
C GLN A 294 -31.26 47.23 1.78
N THR A 295 -32.04 48.04 1.05
CA THR A 295 -32.21 48.15 -0.41
C THR A 295 -32.05 46.90 -1.28
N GLY A 296 -33.15 46.59 -1.98
CA GLY A 296 -33.26 45.46 -2.87
C GLY A 296 -32.64 45.63 -4.26
N ALA A 297 -32.36 44.49 -4.85
CA ALA A 297 -32.42 44.26 -6.29
C ALA A 297 -33.14 42.92 -6.47
N ALA A 298 -34.33 42.98 -7.07
CA ALA A 298 -35.08 41.82 -7.49
C ALA A 298 -34.38 41.18 -8.71
N LEU A 299 -34.32 39.86 -8.78
CA LEU A 299 -34.39 39.09 -10.04
C LEU A 299 -34.66 37.60 -9.75
N ALA A 300 -35.90 37.22 -10.07
CA ALA A 300 -36.41 35.93 -10.55
C ALA A 300 -35.86 34.60 -9.96
N CYS A 301 -36.73 33.94 -9.19
CA CYS A 301 -36.70 32.50 -8.95
C CYS A 301 -37.17 31.72 -10.19
N GLY A 302 -36.37 30.78 -10.68
CA GLY A 302 -36.79 29.67 -11.54
C GLY A 302 -36.70 28.36 -10.76
N HIS A 303 -37.81 27.63 -10.66
CA HIS A 303 -37.87 26.28 -10.11
C HIS A 303 -37.14 25.29 -11.04
N HIS A 304 -36.31 24.41 -10.48
CA HIS A 304 -36.36 22.98 -10.80
C HIS A 304 -35.66 22.12 -9.75
N SER A 305 -36.32 21.01 -9.45
CA SER A 305 -36.04 20.01 -8.42
C SER A 305 -35.02 18.93 -8.84
N SER A 306 -34.40 18.35 -7.81
CA SER A 306 -33.93 16.95 -7.67
C SER A 306 -32.77 16.42 -8.52
N GLY A 307 -31.77 15.84 -7.83
CA GLY A 307 -30.86 14.85 -8.39
C GLY A 307 -29.56 14.69 -7.61
N CYS A 308 -29.52 13.74 -6.66
CA CYS A 308 -28.28 13.20 -6.11
C CYS A 308 -27.54 12.43 -7.23
N TRP A 309 -26.25 12.68 -7.40
CA TRP A 309 -25.40 11.89 -8.29
C TRP A 309 -24.42 11.09 -7.45
N ASP A 310 -24.73 9.81 -7.25
CA ASP A 310 -23.72 8.76 -7.09
C ASP A 310 -23.01 8.58 -8.43
N THR A 311 -21.69 8.56 -8.44
CA THR A 311 -20.90 8.16 -9.62
C THR A 311 -19.86 7.13 -9.23
N THR A 312 -20.28 5.88 -9.26
CA THR A 312 -19.45 4.73 -9.60
C THR A 312 -19.14 4.79 -11.10
N TRP A 313 -17.86 4.70 -11.48
CA TRP A 313 -17.45 4.54 -12.87
C TRP A 313 -16.73 3.20 -13.06
N SER A 314 -17.35 2.31 -13.84
CA SER A 314 -16.69 1.16 -14.45
C SER A 314 -16.17 1.54 -15.83
N TRP A 315 -15.04 0.94 -16.21
CA TRP A 315 -14.38 1.14 -17.49
C TRP A 315 -15.00 0.25 -18.56
N ALA A 316 -15.35 0.84 -19.71
CA ALA A 316 -15.62 0.11 -20.94
C ALA A 316 -14.32 0.02 -21.75
N SER A 317 -13.88 -1.21 -21.99
CA SER A 317 -12.84 -1.56 -22.95
C SER A 317 -13.30 -1.23 -24.37
N ASN A 318 -12.44 -0.60 -25.17
CA ASN A 318 -12.56 -0.71 -26.62
C ASN A 318 -11.17 -0.91 -27.22
N SER A 319 -10.97 -2.13 -27.70
CA SER A 319 -9.91 -2.56 -28.59
C SER A 319 -10.38 -2.36 -30.02
N ASP A 320 -9.62 -1.63 -30.84
CA ASP A 320 -9.50 -1.95 -32.26
C ASP A 320 -8.21 -1.37 -32.87
N LEU A 321 -7.62 -2.18 -33.74
CA LEU A 321 -6.28 -2.06 -34.33
C LEU A 321 -6.35 -1.58 -35.79
N SER A 322 -5.47 -0.61 -36.13
CA SER A 322 -4.64 -0.51 -37.36
C SER A 322 -5.31 -0.10 -38.71
N PRO A 323 -4.54 0.26 -39.79
CA PRO A 323 -3.11 0.64 -39.91
C PRO A 323 -2.77 1.83 -40.88
N LEU A 324 -1.45 2.15 -40.93
CA LEU A 324 -0.64 2.70 -42.05
C LEU A 324 -0.78 4.17 -42.47
N GLU A 325 0.32 4.94 -42.30
CA GLU A 325 1.00 5.59 -43.43
C GLU A 325 2.46 5.96 -43.10
N THR A 326 3.34 5.55 -44.01
CA THR A 326 4.78 5.79 -44.17
C THR A 326 5.09 7.23 -44.58
N LEU A 327 6.20 7.80 -44.11
CA LEU A 327 6.92 8.82 -44.88
C LEU A 327 8.44 8.73 -44.66
N GLU A 328 9.11 8.71 -45.81
CA GLU A 328 10.49 8.40 -46.07
C GLU A 328 11.54 9.38 -45.54
N SER A 329 12.71 8.81 -45.37
CA SER A 329 14.04 9.40 -45.33
C SER A 329 14.38 10.24 -46.57
N LYS A 330 15.10 11.35 -46.37
CA LYS A 330 15.92 11.99 -47.42
C LYS A 330 17.37 12.11 -46.98
N SER A 331 18.23 11.64 -47.87
CA SER A 331 19.68 11.52 -47.79
C SER A 331 20.41 12.79 -48.28
N LEU A 332 21.66 12.88 -47.82
CA LEU A 332 22.78 13.81 -48.08
C LEU A 332 22.96 14.38 -49.50
N PRO A 333 23.87 15.38 -49.63
CA PRO A 333 25.12 15.04 -50.33
C PRO A 333 26.42 15.49 -49.62
N ARG A 334 27.52 15.01 -50.22
CA ARG A 334 28.89 14.81 -49.75
C ARG A 334 29.81 16.04 -49.72
N ARG A 335 30.85 15.89 -48.87
CA ARG A 335 32.30 16.27 -48.99
C ARG A 335 32.69 17.74 -49.20
N LEU A 336 33.63 18.19 -48.36
CA LEU A 336 35.01 18.56 -48.76
C LEU A 336 35.90 18.71 -47.50
N THR A 337 36.96 17.90 -47.39
CA THR A 337 38.21 18.27 -46.71
C THR A 337 39.22 18.63 -47.81
N PRO A 338 40.14 19.59 -47.58
CA PRO A 338 41.52 19.17 -47.26
C PRO A 338 42.32 20.15 -46.37
N GLY A 339 43.42 19.63 -45.81
CA GLY A 339 44.57 20.39 -45.28
C GLY A 339 44.61 20.47 -43.75
N GLY A 340 45.56 19.93 -42.99
CA GLY A 340 46.90 19.46 -43.31
C GLY A 340 47.98 20.41 -42.78
N MET A 341 48.33 20.23 -41.49
CA MET A 341 49.69 20.33 -40.89
C MET A 341 50.38 21.73 -40.79
N PRO A 342 51.50 21.90 -40.02
CA PRO A 342 51.80 21.41 -38.66
C PRO A 342 52.62 22.44 -37.79
N VAL A 343 53.02 22.00 -36.59
CA VAL A 343 54.22 22.37 -35.78
C VAL A 343 54.52 23.86 -35.50
N THR A 344 54.43 24.25 -34.21
CA THR A 344 55.57 24.55 -33.30
C THR A 344 55.07 24.60 -31.86
#